data_AF-A0ABC9WRB6-F1
#
_entry.id   AF-A0ABC9WRB6-F1
#
_cell.length_a   1.000
_cell.length_b   1.000
_cell.length_c   1.000
_cell.angle_alpha   90.00
_cell.angle_beta   90.00
_cell.angle_gamma   90.00
#
_symmetry.space_group_name_H-M   'P 1'
#
loop_
_entity.id
_entity.type
_entity.pdbx_description
1 polymer ?
#
loop_
_entity_poly.entity_id
_entity_poly.type
_entity_poly.pdbx_seq_one_letter_code
_entity_poly.pdbx_strand_id
1 'polypeptide(L)'
;MASSDSVSTCLSPPVHYVICKLGFEKKDTYDINNILSENGEVCWQAVTEHVCYLESDQSVDYIKSIRSLGPLCESVNLHFKSLTKEQFVIQYELWFRWTNYTELFLEVFDVLQYTQTTEVALGLMKLTSCLERALGDVYLLIGKDCPFLLRDLLASEQLAVVFGQAVMNVLRVFIGSPYGLNLRNVLWHGFASPQEIPAKS
;
A
#
# COMPACT_ATOMS: atom_id res chain seq x y z
N MET A 1 7.93 32.29 14.98
CA MET A 1 7.04 31.97 13.85
C MET A 1 7.94 31.55 12.70
N ALA A 2 8.18 30.24 12.55
CA ALA A 2 8.93 29.73 11.42
C ALA A 2 8.02 29.74 10.19
N SER A 3 8.48 30.31 9.09
CA SER A 3 7.82 30.23 7.79
C SER A 3 7.63 28.75 7.46
N SER A 4 6.40 28.36 7.13
CA SER A 4 6.16 27.10 6.45
C SER A 4 6.80 27.22 5.08
N ASP A 5 8.05 26.77 4.93
CA ASP A 5 8.68 26.63 3.64
C ASP A 5 7.78 25.72 2.81
N SER A 6 7.09 26.29 1.83
CA SER A 6 6.22 25.53 0.95
C SER A 6 7.11 24.59 0.15
N VAL A 7 7.01 23.30 0.42
CA VAL A 7 7.69 22.27 -0.38
C VAL A 7 7.28 22.47 -1.84
N SER A 8 8.25 22.80 -2.69
CA SER A 8 8.01 22.94 -4.12
C SER A 8 7.79 21.55 -4.71
N THR A 9 6.58 21.27 -5.18
CA THR A 9 6.24 20.00 -5.82
C THR A 9 6.79 19.92 -7.25
N CYS A 10 7.32 18.76 -7.62
CA CYS A 10 7.65 18.42 -9.02
C CYS A 10 6.54 17.57 -9.67
N LEU A 11 5.46 17.29 -8.95
CA LEU A 11 4.33 16.53 -9.46
C LEU A 11 3.40 17.43 -10.28
N SER A 12 2.90 16.90 -11.39
CA SER A 12 1.81 17.57 -12.11
C SER A 12 0.55 17.65 -11.21
N PRO A 13 -0.31 18.67 -11.37
CA PRO A 13 -1.49 18.84 -10.52
C PRO A 13 -2.40 17.59 -10.41
N PRO A 14 -2.66 16.82 -11.49
CA PRO A 14 -3.43 15.57 -11.39
C PRO A 14 -2.74 14.50 -10.54
N VAL A 15 -1.42 14.32 -10.72
CA VAL A 15 -0.64 13.31 -9.95
C VAL A 15 -0.56 13.70 -8.48
N HIS A 16 -0.28 14.98 -8.19
CA HIS A 16 -0.29 15.49 -6.83
C HIS A 16 -1.66 15.29 -6.16
N TYR A 17 -2.76 15.53 -6.88
CA TYR A 17 -4.11 15.32 -6.33
C TYR A 17 -4.36 13.85 -5.97
N VAL A 18 -4.04 12.92 -6.88
CA VAL A 18 -4.21 11.49 -6.66
C VAL A 18 -3.41 11.01 -5.45
N ILE A 19 -2.16 11.44 -5.33
CA ILE A 19 -1.24 10.98 -4.29
C ILE A 19 -1.55 11.63 -2.92
N CYS A 20 -1.75 12.95 -2.89
CA CYS A 20 -1.78 13.69 -1.63
C CYS A 20 -3.18 14.05 -1.13
N LYS A 21 -4.24 13.87 -1.93
CA LYS A 21 -5.58 14.36 -1.57
C LYS A 21 -6.69 13.33 -1.74
N LEU A 22 -6.68 12.58 -2.83
CA LEU A 22 -7.81 11.74 -3.26
C LEU A 22 -8.25 10.71 -2.20
N GLY A 23 -7.30 10.01 -1.57
CA GLY A 23 -7.58 9.03 -0.51
C GLY A 23 -8.12 9.64 0.80
N PHE A 24 -8.07 10.96 0.95
CA PHE A 24 -8.50 11.67 2.17
C PHE A 24 -9.84 12.39 2.00
N GLU A 25 -10.46 12.32 0.82
CA GLU A 25 -11.72 13.03 0.55
C GLU A 25 -12.89 12.44 1.33
N LYS A 26 -12.92 11.12 1.47
CA LYS A 26 -13.88 10.42 2.33
C LYS A 26 -13.36 10.40 3.77
N LYS A 27 -14.29 10.52 4.71
CA LYS A 27 -14.02 10.53 6.16
C LYS A 27 -14.74 9.38 6.88
N ASP A 28 -15.13 8.35 6.14
CA ASP A 28 -15.74 7.16 6.71
C ASP A 28 -14.74 6.51 7.67
N THR A 29 -15.22 5.98 8.80
CA THR A 29 -14.39 5.19 9.71
C THR A 29 -14.89 3.76 9.68
N TYR A 30 -13.97 2.82 9.47
CA TYR A 30 -14.29 1.40 9.40
C TYR A 30 -13.83 0.72 10.69
N ASP A 31 -14.66 -0.20 11.21
CA ASP A 31 -14.24 -1.09 12.28
C ASP A 31 -13.11 -1.99 11.76
N ILE A 32 -11.99 -2.01 12.47
CA ILE A 32 -10.83 -2.81 12.10
C ILE A 32 -11.17 -4.31 12.04
N ASN A 33 -12.12 -4.78 12.84
CA ASN A 33 -12.55 -6.18 12.85
C ASN A 33 -13.24 -6.62 11.55
N ASN A 34 -13.68 -5.66 10.72
CA ASN A 34 -14.20 -5.95 9.39
C ASN A 34 -13.06 -6.08 8.35
N ILE A 35 -11.88 -5.53 8.63
CA ILE A 35 -10.74 -5.47 7.71
C ILE A 35 -9.69 -6.53 8.06
N LEU A 36 -9.46 -6.77 9.35
CA LEU A 36 -8.47 -7.71 9.87
C LEU A 36 -9.15 -8.73 10.78
N SER A 37 -8.77 -10.00 10.66
CA SER A 37 -9.16 -11.03 11.63
C SER A 37 -8.42 -10.84 12.96
N GLU A 38 -8.86 -11.53 14.01
CA GLU A 38 -8.17 -11.54 15.31
C GLU A 38 -6.70 -11.99 15.18
N ASN A 39 -6.39 -12.83 14.20
CA ASN A 39 -5.03 -13.33 13.92
C ASN A 39 -4.21 -12.41 12.98
N GLY A 40 -4.74 -11.23 12.64
CA GLY A 40 -4.07 -10.27 11.76
C GLY A 40 -4.14 -10.59 10.27
N GLU A 41 -5.03 -11.49 9.85
CA GLU A 41 -5.26 -11.79 8.43
C GLU A 41 -6.13 -10.72 7.77
N VAL A 42 -5.82 -10.37 6.53
CA VAL A 42 -6.64 -9.43 5.77
C VAL A 42 -7.94 -10.09 5.33
N CYS A 43 -9.08 -9.51 5.71
CA CYS A 43 -10.39 -9.83 5.15
C CYS A 43 -10.50 -9.26 3.73
N TRP A 44 -9.99 -10.02 2.74
CA TRP A 44 -9.94 -9.56 1.35
C TRP A 44 -11.31 -9.24 0.76
N GLN A 45 -12.38 -9.87 1.23
CA GLN A 45 -13.74 -9.52 0.81
C GLN A 45 -14.05 -8.05 1.13
N ALA A 46 -13.84 -7.64 2.39
CA ALA A 46 -14.08 -6.27 2.81
C ALA A 46 -13.19 -5.26 2.07
N VAL A 47 -11.96 -5.61 1.71
CA VAL A 47 -11.08 -4.70 0.96
C VAL A 47 -11.46 -4.61 -0.52
N THR A 48 -11.79 -5.74 -1.14
CA THR A 48 -12.07 -5.81 -2.59
C THR A 48 -13.40 -5.17 -2.98
N GLU A 49 -14.37 -5.09 -2.06
CA GLU A 49 -15.62 -4.33 -2.24
C GLU A 49 -15.40 -2.84 -2.53
N HIS A 50 -14.24 -2.28 -2.18
CA HIS A 50 -13.88 -0.89 -2.46
C HIS A 50 -13.21 -0.68 -3.82
N VAL A 51 -12.88 -1.76 -4.55
CA VAL A 51 -12.32 -1.65 -5.90
C VAL A 51 -13.46 -1.41 -6.89
N CYS A 52 -13.38 -0.28 -7.58
CA CYS A 52 -14.36 0.12 -8.59
C CYS A 52 -13.85 -0.20 -10.00
N TYR A 53 -14.79 -0.46 -10.90
CA TYR A 53 -14.51 -0.80 -12.31
C TYR A 53 -15.21 0.18 -13.24
N LEU A 54 -14.61 0.43 -14.40
CA LEU A 54 -15.21 1.22 -15.47
C LEU A 54 -16.33 0.41 -16.15
N GLU A 55 -17.45 1.07 -16.41
CA GLU A 55 -18.60 0.43 -17.06
C GLU A 55 -18.29 -0.05 -18.49
N SER A 56 -17.37 0.63 -19.17
CA SER A 56 -17.03 0.38 -20.57
C SER A 56 -16.34 -0.95 -20.81
N ASP A 57 -15.32 -1.28 -20.01
CA ASP A 57 -14.40 -2.38 -20.28
C ASP A 57 -14.07 -3.21 -19.02
N GLN A 58 -14.73 -2.94 -17.90
CA GLN A 58 -14.50 -3.60 -16.61
C GLN A 58 -13.04 -3.49 -16.13
N SER A 59 -12.27 -2.52 -16.66
CA SER A 59 -10.95 -2.20 -16.13
C SER A 59 -11.07 -1.44 -14.81
N VAL A 60 -10.01 -1.44 -13.99
CA VAL A 60 -10.02 -0.79 -12.68
C VAL A 60 -10.17 0.73 -12.83
N ASP A 61 -11.20 1.29 -12.20
CA ASP A 61 -11.35 2.74 -12.01
C ASP A 61 -10.47 3.17 -10.84
N TYR A 62 -9.23 3.55 -11.14
CA TYR A 62 -8.24 3.93 -10.13
C TYR A 62 -8.71 5.11 -9.27
N ILE A 63 -9.40 6.09 -9.85
CA ILE A 63 -9.81 7.29 -9.12
C ILE A 63 -10.89 6.94 -8.08
N LYS A 64 -11.93 6.21 -8.49
CA LYS A 64 -12.96 5.77 -7.53
C LYS A 64 -12.41 4.78 -6.51
N SER A 65 -11.53 3.87 -6.94
CA SER A 65 -10.91 2.88 -6.05
C SER A 65 -10.03 3.52 -4.98
N ILE A 66 -9.12 4.43 -5.35
CA ILE A 66 -8.25 5.14 -4.39
C ILE A 66 -9.09 5.93 -3.39
N ARG A 67 -10.12 6.65 -3.88
CA ARG A 67 -11.04 7.40 -3.02
C ARG A 67 -11.78 6.48 -2.03
N SER A 68 -12.16 5.29 -2.47
CA SER A 68 -12.92 4.33 -1.67
C SER A 68 -12.06 3.57 -0.66
N LEU A 69 -10.82 3.22 -1.04
CA LEU A 69 -9.86 2.50 -0.19
C LEU A 69 -9.19 3.40 0.86
N GLY A 70 -9.13 4.70 0.61
CA GLY A 70 -8.47 5.67 1.50
C GLY A 70 -8.83 5.56 2.98
N PRO A 71 -10.13 5.54 3.37
CA PRO A 71 -10.50 5.42 4.77
C PRO A 71 -10.28 4.02 5.37
N LEU A 72 -10.19 2.95 4.55
CA LEU A 72 -9.73 1.64 5.04
C LEU A 72 -8.26 1.71 5.43
N CYS A 73 -7.41 2.29 4.58
CA CYS A 73 -5.99 2.49 4.88
C CYS A 73 -5.79 3.33 6.14
N GLU A 74 -6.61 4.35 6.35
CA GLU A 74 -6.60 5.15 7.58
C GLU A 74 -6.96 4.30 8.81
N SER A 75 -8.03 3.50 8.73
CA SER A 75 -8.46 2.64 9.84
C SER A 75 -7.38 1.63 10.22
N VAL A 76 -6.70 1.04 9.22
CA VAL A 76 -5.54 0.15 9.41
C VAL A 76 -4.34 0.89 10.03
N ASN A 77 -4.05 2.10 9.55
CA ASN A 77 -2.97 2.91 10.10
C ASN A 77 -3.22 3.31 11.57
N LEU A 78 -4.46 3.69 11.91
CA LEU A 78 -4.86 4.00 13.29
C LEU A 78 -4.76 2.75 14.17
N HIS A 79 -5.16 1.59 13.67
CA HIS A 79 -4.97 0.32 14.37
C HIS A 79 -3.49 0.06 14.66
N PHE A 80 -2.61 0.11 13.65
CA PHE A 80 -1.17 -0.11 13.88
C PHE A 80 -0.55 0.91 14.83
N LYS A 81 -0.97 2.18 14.80
CA LYS A 81 -0.55 3.21 15.77
C LYS A 81 -1.06 2.96 17.20
N SER A 82 -2.14 2.20 17.36
CA SER A 82 -2.68 1.85 18.69
C SER A 82 -2.00 0.65 19.34
N LEU A 83 -1.28 -0.16 18.56
CA LEU A 83 -0.59 -1.35 19.06
C LEU A 83 0.75 -0.97 19.72
N THR A 84 1.09 -1.67 20.80
CA THR A 84 2.49 -1.71 21.26
C THR A 84 3.31 -2.63 20.37
N LYS A 85 4.65 -2.50 20.44
CA LYS A 85 5.55 -3.38 19.70
C LYS A 85 5.37 -4.85 20.09
N GLU A 86 5.12 -5.13 21.36
CA GLU A 86 4.87 -6.48 21.86
C GLU A 86 3.58 -7.06 21.27
N GLN A 87 2.50 -6.27 21.23
CA GLN A 87 1.23 -6.69 20.62
C GLN A 87 1.40 -6.94 19.12
N PHE A 88 2.10 -6.05 18.41
CA PHE A 88 2.40 -6.22 17.00
C PHE A 88 3.21 -7.50 16.72
N VAL A 89 4.23 -7.78 17.52
CA VAL A 89 5.02 -9.02 17.38
C VAL A 89 4.15 -10.25 17.64
N ILE A 90 3.41 -10.28 18.75
CA ILE A 90 2.55 -11.43 19.11
C ILE A 90 1.56 -11.74 17.99
N GLN A 91 0.97 -10.70 17.40
CA GLN A 91 -0.05 -10.86 16.38
C GLN A 91 0.53 -11.19 14.99
N TYR A 92 1.65 -10.56 14.59
CA TYR A 92 2.12 -10.60 13.21
C TYR A 92 3.39 -11.43 12.96
N GLU A 93 4.00 -12.02 13.98
CA GLU A 93 5.30 -12.68 13.85
C GLU A 93 5.35 -13.81 12.83
N LEU A 94 4.30 -14.62 12.77
CA LEU A 94 4.23 -15.71 11.80
C LEU A 94 4.23 -15.19 10.36
N TRP A 95 3.60 -14.04 10.10
CA TRP A 95 3.48 -13.47 8.75
C TRP A 95 4.80 -12.92 8.25
N PHE A 96 5.55 -12.17 9.08
CA PHE A 96 6.82 -11.61 8.64
C PHE A 96 7.96 -12.63 8.60
N ARG A 97 7.91 -13.72 9.39
CA ARG A 97 8.92 -14.81 9.32
C ARG A 97 8.99 -15.44 7.93
N TRP A 98 7.86 -15.64 7.26
CA TRP A 98 7.81 -16.21 5.91
C TRP A 98 8.57 -15.35 4.87
N THR A 99 8.62 -14.04 5.08
CA THR A 99 9.31 -13.11 4.16
C THR A 99 10.84 -13.17 4.27
N ASN A 100 11.39 -13.78 5.32
CA ASN A 100 12.79 -13.69 5.75
C ASN A 100 13.27 -12.25 6.05
N TYR A 101 12.37 -11.31 6.28
CA TYR A 101 12.68 -9.90 6.58
C TYR A 101 12.02 -9.41 7.87
N THR A 102 11.93 -10.24 8.91
CA THR A 102 11.36 -9.87 10.22
C THR A 102 11.84 -8.52 10.74
N GLU A 103 13.16 -8.27 10.74
CA GLU A 103 13.74 -7.02 11.27
C GLU A 103 13.24 -5.78 10.52
N LEU A 104 13.00 -5.91 9.21
CA LEU A 104 12.45 -4.82 8.40
C LEU A 104 11.05 -4.43 8.88
N PHE A 105 10.17 -5.40 9.13
CA PHE A 105 8.81 -5.11 9.58
C PHE A 105 8.81 -4.45 10.96
N LEU A 106 9.71 -4.85 11.85
CA LEU A 106 9.87 -4.24 13.16
C LEU A 106 10.43 -2.81 13.07
N GLU A 107 11.44 -2.59 12.21
CA GLU A 107 11.99 -1.25 11.94
C GLU A 107 10.90 -0.31 11.39
N VAL A 108 10.14 -0.76 10.40
CA VAL A 108 9.09 0.06 9.80
C VAL A 108 7.95 0.30 10.79
N PHE A 109 7.60 -0.68 11.62
CA PHE A 109 6.61 -0.48 12.67
C PHE A 109 7.05 0.61 13.66
N ASP A 110 8.31 0.59 14.12
CA ASP A 110 8.83 1.64 15.00
C ASP A 110 8.73 3.02 14.32
N VAL A 111 9.15 3.12 13.06
CA VAL A 111 9.08 4.36 12.27
C VAL A 111 7.64 4.89 12.14
N LEU A 112 6.65 4.01 11.96
CA LEU A 112 5.24 4.39 11.87
C LEU A 112 4.73 5.05 13.17
N GLN A 113 5.31 4.72 14.33
CA GLN A 113 4.94 5.34 15.61
C GLN A 113 5.48 6.76 15.74
N TYR A 114 6.68 7.05 15.21
CA TYR A 114 7.37 8.33 15.42
C TYR A 114 7.15 9.38 14.33
N THR A 115 6.36 9.07 13.28
CA THR A 115 5.91 10.00 12.22
C THR A 115 7.06 10.75 11.51
N GLN A 116 8.23 10.11 11.36
CA GLN A 116 9.33 10.67 10.58
C GLN A 116 9.09 10.43 9.08
N THR A 117 8.72 11.48 8.34
CA THR A 117 8.27 11.36 6.93
C THR A 117 9.28 10.71 5.99
N THR A 118 10.58 11.02 6.14
CA THR A 118 11.66 10.41 5.35
C THR A 118 11.80 8.91 5.63
N GLU A 119 11.75 8.52 6.91
CA GLU A 119 11.86 7.12 7.31
C GLU A 119 10.63 6.33 6.86
N VAL A 120 9.43 6.93 6.90
CA VAL A 120 8.20 6.33 6.38
C VAL A 120 8.30 6.08 4.88
N ALA A 121 8.81 7.06 4.10
CA ALA A 121 9.03 6.90 2.67
C ALA A 121 10.04 5.78 2.37
N LEU A 122 11.13 5.69 3.15
CA LEU A 122 12.11 4.60 3.05
C LEU A 122 11.47 3.25 3.40
N GLY A 123 10.71 3.18 4.48
CA GLY A 123 9.97 1.98 4.89
C GLY A 123 9.03 1.49 3.80
N LEU A 124 8.28 2.40 3.15
CA LEU A 124 7.43 2.06 2.01
C LEU A 124 8.23 1.46 0.85
N MET A 125 9.39 2.01 0.50
CA MET A 125 10.24 1.46 -0.57
C MET A 125 10.77 0.06 -0.21
N LYS A 126 11.19 -0.16 1.04
CA LYS A 126 11.65 -1.47 1.51
C LYS A 126 10.51 -2.49 1.52
N LEU A 127 9.33 -2.13 2.04
CA LEU A 127 8.15 -3.01 2.10
C LEU A 127 7.64 -3.38 0.70
N THR A 128 7.61 -2.43 -0.24
CA THR A 128 7.21 -2.72 -1.63
C THR A 128 8.19 -3.66 -2.32
N SER A 129 9.50 -3.55 -2.04
CA SER A 129 10.51 -4.49 -2.53
C SER A 129 10.35 -5.89 -1.92
N CYS A 130 10.02 -5.98 -0.63
CA CYS A 130 9.69 -7.24 0.04
C CYS A 130 8.47 -7.91 -0.60
N LEU A 131 7.42 -7.14 -0.87
CA LEU A 131 6.20 -7.64 -1.53
C LEU A 131 6.47 -8.10 -2.96
N GLU A 132 7.25 -7.34 -3.73
CA GLU A 132 7.70 -7.74 -5.07
C GLU A 132 8.42 -9.09 -5.05
N ARG A 133 9.37 -9.27 -4.11
CA ARG A 133 10.07 -10.55 -3.94
C ARG A 133 9.13 -11.69 -3.56
N ALA A 134 8.24 -11.48 -2.59
CA ALA A 134 7.29 -12.50 -2.15
C ALA A 134 6.34 -12.95 -3.28
N LEU A 135 5.85 -12.00 -4.09
CA LEU A 135 5.03 -12.32 -5.27
C LEU A 135 5.84 -13.05 -6.33
N GLY A 136 7.10 -12.67 -6.54
CA GLY A 136 8.02 -13.35 -7.45
C GLY A 136 8.29 -14.80 -7.02
N ASP A 137 8.54 -15.03 -5.72
CA ASP A 137 8.75 -16.37 -5.16
C ASP A 137 7.53 -17.27 -5.42
N VAL A 138 6.31 -16.76 -5.21
CA VAL A 138 5.07 -17.48 -5.54
C VAL A 138 4.93 -17.73 -7.04
N TYR A 139 5.27 -16.75 -7.87
CA TYR A 139 5.20 -16.90 -9.33
C TYR A 139 6.15 -17.99 -9.83
N LEU A 140 7.37 -18.07 -9.29
CA LEU A 140 8.37 -19.08 -9.67
C LEU A 140 7.92 -20.51 -9.36
N LEU A 141 7.09 -20.72 -8.33
CA LEU A 141 6.49 -22.03 -8.04
C LEU A 141 5.57 -22.54 -9.17
N ILE A 142 5.08 -21.64 -10.03
CA ILE A 142 4.20 -21.96 -11.16
C ILE A 142 5.02 -22.41 -12.40
N GLY A 143 6.36 -22.31 -12.35
CA GLY A 143 7.26 -22.90 -13.35
C GLY A 143 7.43 -22.08 -14.64
N LYS A 144 7.17 -20.77 -14.60
CA LYS A 144 7.40 -19.84 -15.72
C LYS A 144 8.45 -18.78 -15.36
N ASP A 145 9.06 -18.18 -16.38
CA ASP A 145 9.93 -17.03 -16.20
C ASP A 145 9.17 -15.87 -15.54
N CYS A 146 9.70 -15.38 -14.42
CA CYS A 146 9.10 -14.28 -13.68
C CYS A 146 9.25 -12.96 -14.46
N PRO A 147 8.16 -12.17 -14.62
CA PRO A 147 8.26 -10.83 -15.19
C PRO A 147 9.27 -9.96 -14.45
N PHE A 148 10.03 -9.15 -15.18
CA PHE A 148 11.04 -8.25 -14.60
C PHE A 148 10.44 -7.00 -13.94
N LEU A 149 9.24 -6.59 -14.34
CA LEU A 149 8.58 -5.39 -13.85
C LEU A 149 7.46 -5.77 -12.88
N LEU A 150 7.44 -5.16 -11.68
CA LEU A 150 6.37 -5.34 -10.69
C LEU A 150 4.97 -5.14 -11.27
N ARG A 151 4.78 -4.15 -12.17
CA ARG A 151 3.49 -3.93 -12.84
C ARG A 151 3.04 -5.16 -13.63
N ASP A 152 3.97 -5.78 -14.34
CA ASP A 152 3.68 -6.90 -15.23
C ASP A 152 3.47 -8.18 -14.40
N LEU A 153 4.21 -8.32 -13.28
CA LEU A 153 3.97 -9.36 -12.28
C LEU A 153 2.54 -9.24 -11.70
N LEU A 154 2.11 -8.04 -11.33
CA LEU A 154 0.77 -7.77 -10.78
C LEU A 154 -0.36 -7.92 -11.81
N ALA A 155 -0.04 -7.81 -13.11
CA ALA A 155 -0.98 -8.03 -14.20
C ALA A 155 -1.04 -9.49 -14.67
N SER A 156 -0.23 -10.37 -14.07
CA SER A 156 -0.14 -11.77 -14.51
C SER A 156 -1.36 -12.59 -14.12
N GLU A 157 -1.84 -13.40 -15.08
CA GLU A 157 -2.92 -14.36 -14.84
C GLU A 157 -2.51 -15.42 -13.81
N GLN A 158 -1.22 -15.76 -13.75
CA GLN A 158 -0.69 -16.77 -12.83
C GLN A 158 -0.92 -16.38 -11.37
N LEU A 159 -0.61 -15.14 -11.01
CA LEU A 159 -0.90 -14.66 -9.65
C LEU A 159 -2.40 -14.44 -9.44
N ALA A 160 -3.15 -14.06 -10.47
CA ALA A 160 -4.61 -13.96 -10.37
C ALA A 160 -5.28 -15.32 -10.12
N VAL A 161 -4.71 -16.42 -10.61
CA VAL A 161 -5.19 -17.79 -10.30
C VAL A 161 -4.93 -18.16 -8.84
N VAL A 162 -3.79 -17.73 -8.27
CA VAL A 162 -3.42 -18.05 -6.88
C VAL A 162 -4.14 -17.16 -5.87
N PHE A 163 -4.16 -15.85 -6.09
CA PHE A 163 -4.66 -14.86 -5.13
C PHE A 163 -6.07 -14.36 -5.46
N GLY A 164 -6.56 -14.61 -6.68
CA GLY A 164 -7.81 -14.05 -7.19
C GLY A 164 -7.61 -12.67 -7.85
N GLN A 165 -8.36 -12.44 -8.94
CA GLN A 165 -8.27 -11.19 -9.72
C GLN A 165 -8.57 -9.94 -8.89
N ALA A 166 -9.52 -10.03 -7.95
CA ALA A 166 -9.92 -8.90 -7.12
C ALA A 166 -8.79 -8.44 -6.20
N VAL A 167 -8.07 -9.37 -5.57
CA VAL A 167 -6.89 -9.07 -4.74
C VAL A 167 -5.77 -8.46 -5.58
N MET A 168 -5.50 -9.03 -6.76
CA MET A 168 -4.52 -8.47 -7.69
C MET A 168 -4.88 -7.04 -8.12
N ASN A 169 -6.17 -6.74 -8.30
CA ASN A 169 -6.63 -5.38 -8.62
C ASN A 169 -6.42 -4.41 -7.45
N VAL A 170 -6.60 -4.82 -6.20
CA VAL A 170 -6.24 -4.01 -5.02
C VAL A 170 -4.75 -3.65 -5.06
N LEU A 171 -3.87 -4.64 -5.28
CA LEU A 171 -2.43 -4.39 -5.38
C LEU A 171 -2.09 -3.46 -6.55
N ARG A 172 -2.74 -3.61 -7.71
CA ARG A 172 -2.55 -2.70 -8.85
C ARG A 172 -2.90 -1.25 -8.53
N VAL A 173 -3.92 -1.01 -7.71
CA VAL A 173 -4.29 0.34 -7.24
C VAL A 173 -3.19 0.96 -6.38
N PHE A 174 -2.61 0.18 -5.44
CA PHE A 174 -1.60 0.69 -4.53
C PHE A 174 -0.20 0.84 -5.15
N ILE A 175 0.26 -0.16 -5.91
CA ILE A 175 1.68 -0.31 -6.25
C ILE A 175 1.95 -0.54 -7.74
N GLY A 176 0.96 -0.99 -8.53
CA GLY A 176 1.22 -1.59 -9.84
C GLY A 176 1.15 -0.64 -11.03
N SER A 177 0.23 0.30 -11.06
CA SER A 177 -0.07 1.06 -12.27
C SER A 177 0.45 2.51 -12.22
N PRO A 178 0.91 3.10 -13.34
CA PRO A 178 1.13 4.56 -13.41
C PRO A 178 -0.15 5.37 -13.18
N TYR A 179 -1.32 4.75 -13.34
CA TYR A 179 -2.62 5.34 -13.03
C TYR A 179 -3.05 5.14 -11.56
N GLY A 180 -2.34 4.28 -10.82
CA GLY A 180 -2.51 4.08 -9.37
C GLY A 180 -1.64 5.04 -8.56
N LEU A 181 -1.50 4.78 -7.26
CA LEU A 181 -0.69 5.65 -6.39
C LEU A 181 0.80 5.65 -6.76
N ASN A 182 1.33 4.49 -7.21
CA ASN A 182 2.68 4.33 -7.77
C ASN A 182 3.81 4.95 -6.89
N LEU A 183 3.59 4.98 -5.57
CA LEU A 183 4.40 5.75 -4.63
C LEU A 183 5.88 5.35 -4.65
N ARG A 184 6.17 4.05 -4.83
CA ARG A 184 7.53 3.54 -4.96
C ARG A 184 8.29 4.28 -6.06
N ASN A 185 7.73 4.38 -7.26
CA ASN A 185 8.42 5.00 -8.39
C ASN A 185 8.51 6.52 -8.22
N VAL A 186 7.45 7.15 -7.67
CA VAL A 186 7.43 8.59 -7.39
C VAL A 186 8.52 9.00 -6.39
N LEU A 187 8.67 8.24 -5.30
CA LEU A 187 9.68 8.48 -4.27
C LEU A 187 11.08 8.09 -4.75
N TRP A 188 11.24 6.95 -5.41
CA TRP A 188 12.54 6.46 -5.89
C TRP A 188 13.19 7.41 -6.91
N HIS A 189 12.39 7.96 -7.82
CA HIS A 189 12.88 8.92 -8.81
C HIS A 189 12.99 10.35 -8.27
N GLY A 190 12.61 10.59 -7.01
CA GLY A 190 12.69 11.91 -6.37
C GLY A 190 11.67 12.93 -6.91
N PHE A 191 10.56 12.47 -7.49
CA PHE A 191 9.52 13.38 -7.99
C PHE A 191 8.70 14.03 -6.88
N ALA A 192 8.64 13.39 -5.70
CA ALA A 192 8.02 13.95 -4.51
C ALA A 192 9.03 13.98 -3.36
N SER A 193 9.03 15.07 -2.60
CA SER A 193 9.76 15.12 -1.33
C SER A 193 9.02 14.28 -0.29
N PRO A 194 9.68 13.59 0.66
CA PRO A 194 8.99 12.83 1.69
C PRO A 194 7.97 13.66 2.50
N GLN A 195 8.23 14.96 2.69
CA GLN A 195 7.34 15.89 3.38
C GLN A 195 6.11 16.28 2.57
N GLU A 196 6.12 16.04 1.25
CA GLU A 196 5.00 16.31 0.35
C GLU A 196 3.91 15.22 0.46
N ILE A 197 4.30 14.02 0.89
CA ILE A 197 3.38 12.91 1.13
C ILE A 197 2.74 13.10 2.51
N PRO A 198 1.43 13.32 2.59
CA PRO A 198 0.78 13.59 3.87
C PRO A 198 0.79 12.33 4.74
N ALA A 199 1.39 12.45 5.93
CA ALA A 199 1.02 11.58 7.05
C ALA A 199 -0.33 12.07 7.57
N LYS A 200 -1.40 11.28 7.41
CA LYS A 200 -2.67 11.65 8.03
C LYS A 200 -2.48 11.67 9.54
N SER A 201 -2.70 12.84 10.13
CA SER A 201 -2.63 13.14 11.56
C SER A 201 -3.81 12.52 12.31
#